data_AF-A0A7K4JDW6-F1
#
_entry.id   AF-A0A7K4JDW6-F1
#
_cell.length_a   1.000
_cell.length_b   1.000
_cell.length_c   1.000
_cell.angle_alpha   90.00
_cell.angle_beta   90.00
_cell.angle_gamma   90.00
#
_symmetry.space_group_name_H-M   'P 1'
#
loop_
_entity.id
_entity.type
_entity.pdbx_description
1 polymer ?
#
loop_
_entity_poly.entity_id
_entity_poly.type
_entity_poly.pdbx_seq_one_letter_code
_entity_poly.pdbx_strand_id
1 'polypeptide(L)'
;SGVSCGENILLSSKPRTWPQAIQVWKSQSSNFKYGLGAIKENTNIEDYTQLIWYNSYKVGCAVAYCPKSKFKYFYVCQYCPAGNNVMEIAKPYKSGTKCADCPGHCNKGLCTNPCKFQNAYANCNNLKTLFGCSHSLVKEKCPATCRCTTEII
;
A
#
# COMPACT_ATOMS: atom_id res chain seq x y z
N SER A 1 -3.01 -10.16 -17.02
CA SER A 1 -3.46 -9.89 -15.64
C SER A 1 -2.63 -8.76 -15.08
N GLY A 2 -3.24 -7.62 -14.77
CA GLY A 2 -2.55 -6.47 -14.18
C GLY A 2 -2.73 -6.44 -12.66
N VAL A 3 -1.73 -5.96 -11.94
CA VAL A 3 -1.84 -5.61 -10.52
C VAL A 3 -2.36 -4.18 -10.43
N SER A 4 -3.39 -3.93 -9.63
CA SER A 4 -3.79 -2.55 -9.31
C SER A 4 -2.71 -1.90 -8.47
N CYS A 5 -2.36 -0.65 -8.80
CA CYS A 5 -1.33 0.13 -8.12
C CYS A 5 -1.93 1.44 -7.60
N GLY A 6 -1.49 1.86 -6.41
CA GLY A 6 -1.81 3.15 -5.82
C GLY A 6 -0.87 4.22 -6.34
N GLU A 7 -1.13 5.48 -5.99
CA GLU A 7 -0.41 6.62 -6.52
C GLU A 7 -0.30 7.73 -5.47
N ASN A 8 0.90 8.29 -5.31
CA ASN A 8 1.08 9.57 -4.62
C ASN A 8 1.54 10.61 -5.64
N ILE A 9 1.00 11.82 -5.51
CA ILE A 9 1.27 12.96 -6.40
C ILE A 9 1.84 14.13 -5.61
N LEU A 10 2.78 14.86 -6.20
CA LEU A 10 3.16 16.20 -5.74
C LEU A 10 3.30 17.16 -6.92
N LEU A 11 2.57 18.28 -6.85
CA LEU A 11 2.72 19.42 -7.77
C LEU A 11 3.59 20.50 -7.11
N SER A 12 4.64 20.97 -7.80
CA SER A 12 5.56 21.98 -7.27
C SER A 12 5.91 23.07 -8.29
N SER A 13 6.09 24.31 -7.81
CA SER A 13 6.54 25.44 -8.64
C SER A 13 8.05 25.49 -8.82
N LYS A 14 8.81 24.87 -7.90
CA LYS A 14 10.27 24.77 -7.90
C LYS A 14 10.68 23.29 -7.90
N PRO A 15 11.87 22.95 -8.41
CA PRO A 15 12.36 21.58 -8.33
C PRO A 15 12.54 21.17 -6.86
N ARG A 16 12.18 19.92 -6.57
CA ARG A 16 12.36 19.20 -5.31
C ARG A 16 13.23 17.97 -5.56
N THR A 17 14.04 17.60 -4.58
CA THR A 17 14.67 16.28 -4.55
C THR A 17 13.64 15.21 -4.15
N TRP A 18 13.87 13.95 -4.51
CA TRP A 18 12.98 12.85 -4.09
C TRP A 18 12.78 12.75 -2.58
N PRO A 19 13.82 12.89 -1.73
CA PRO A 19 13.63 12.95 -0.27
C PRO A 19 12.69 14.07 0.18
N GLN A 20 12.75 15.24 -0.46
CA GLN A 20 11.83 16.34 -0.15
C GLN A 20 10.40 16.02 -0.59
N ALA A 21 10.19 15.39 -1.74
CA ALA A 21 8.87 14.97 -2.19
C ALA A 21 8.25 13.93 -1.25
N ILE A 22 9.02 12.91 -0.86
CA ILE A 22 8.61 11.90 0.11
C ILE A 22 8.29 12.53 1.47
N GLN A 23 9.05 13.54 1.90
CA GLN A 23 8.78 14.24 3.15
C GLN A 23 7.44 15.01 3.11
N VAL A 24 7.00 15.51 1.95
CA VAL A 24 5.68 16.14 1.80
C VAL A 24 4.58 15.10 2.03
N TRP A 25 4.64 13.94 1.36
CA TRP A 25 3.70 12.84 1.58
C TRP A 25 3.70 12.36 3.03
N LYS A 26 4.89 12.18 3.61
CA LYS A 26 5.06 11.79 5.01
C LYS A 26 4.48 12.81 6.01
N SER A 27 4.47 14.10 5.68
CA SER A 27 4.00 15.15 6.60
C SER A 27 2.54 15.00 7.02
N GLN A 28 1.74 14.28 6.22
CA GLN A 28 0.36 13.91 6.55
C GLN A 28 0.26 12.98 7.76
N SER A 29 1.37 12.37 8.22
CA SER A 29 1.40 11.58 9.46
C SER A 29 0.92 12.37 10.67
N SER A 30 1.06 13.70 10.65
CA SER A 30 0.57 14.59 11.71
C SER A 30 -0.95 14.58 11.87
N ASN A 31 -1.68 14.13 10.83
CA ASN A 31 -3.14 13.99 10.83
C ASN A 31 -3.60 12.54 11.01
N PHE A 32 -2.69 11.59 11.23
CA PHE A 32 -3.01 10.16 11.31
C PHE A 32 -2.83 9.61 12.72
N LYS A 33 -3.78 8.78 13.17
CA LYS A 33 -3.64 7.93 14.36
C LYS A 33 -4.00 6.50 14.02
N TYR A 34 -3.07 5.58 14.30
CA TYR A 34 -3.27 4.16 14.06
C TYR A 34 -4.53 3.64 14.78
N GLY A 35 -5.34 2.86 14.07
CA GLY A 35 -6.62 2.34 14.54
C GLY A 35 -7.79 3.32 14.45
N LEU A 36 -7.53 4.62 14.27
CA LEU A 36 -8.56 5.66 14.11
C LEU A 36 -8.61 6.20 12.68
N GLY A 37 -7.47 6.31 11.99
CA GLY A 37 -7.35 6.97 10.70
C GLY A 37 -7.09 8.47 10.85
N ALA A 38 -7.81 9.30 10.11
CA ALA A 38 -7.67 10.75 10.17
C ALA A 38 -8.17 11.28 11.52
N ILE A 39 -7.37 12.13 12.18
CA ILE A 39 -7.70 12.68 13.52
C ILE A 39 -8.51 13.97 13.47
N LYS A 40 -8.63 14.57 12.28
CA LYS A 40 -9.39 15.80 12.01
C LYS A 40 -10.21 15.58 10.76
N GLU A 41 -11.43 16.10 10.75
CA GLU A 41 -12.26 16.13 9.55
C GLU A 41 -11.55 16.87 8.42
N ASN A 42 -11.79 16.44 7.18
CA ASN A 42 -11.23 17.03 5.97
C ASN A 42 -9.69 17.10 5.91
N THR A 43 -8.98 16.20 6.62
CA THR A 43 -7.53 16.07 6.49
C THR A 43 -7.16 14.85 5.65
N ASN A 44 -6.15 15.02 4.78
CA ASN A 44 -5.63 13.92 3.96
C ASN A 44 -4.54 13.15 4.74
N ILE A 45 -4.66 11.83 4.72
CA ILE A 45 -3.69 10.87 5.28
C ILE A 45 -3.20 9.85 4.22
N GLU A 46 -3.80 9.84 3.03
CA GLU A 46 -3.67 8.81 2.02
C GLU A 46 -2.24 8.68 1.49
N ASP A 47 -1.56 9.81 1.26
CA ASP A 47 -0.17 9.76 0.80
C ASP A 47 0.73 9.13 1.86
N TYR A 48 0.49 9.48 3.14
CA TYR A 48 1.24 8.90 4.25
C TYR A 48 0.93 7.42 4.42
N THR A 49 -0.35 7.02 4.43
CA THR A 49 -0.73 5.61 4.62
C THR A 49 -0.23 4.75 3.47
N GLN A 50 -0.19 5.26 2.23
CA GLN A 50 0.40 4.55 1.10
C GLN A 50 1.91 4.32 1.27
N LEU A 51 2.66 5.28 1.85
CA LEU A 51 4.09 5.10 2.13
C LEU A 51 4.38 3.98 3.14
N ILE A 52 3.45 3.71 4.06
CA ILE A 52 3.61 2.73 5.14
C ILE A 52 2.72 1.49 4.94
N TRP A 53 2.18 1.30 3.74
CA TRP A 53 1.22 0.24 3.46
C TRP A 53 1.92 -1.12 3.36
N TYR A 54 1.55 -2.06 4.22
CA TYR A 54 2.33 -3.29 4.45
C TYR A 54 2.52 -4.16 3.19
N ASN A 55 1.53 -4.20 2.30
CA ASN A 55 1.57 -5.05 1.11
C ASN A 55 2.01 -4.29 -0.16
N SER A 56 2.31 -2.99 -0.09
CA SER A 56 2.83 -2.20 -1.22
C SER A 56 4.35 -2.35 -1.35
N TYR A 57 4.80 -3.48 -1.88
CA TYR A 57 6.22 -3.86 -1.89
C TYR A 57 7.00 -3.45 -3.15
N LYS A 58 6.34 -2.93 -4.19
CA LYS A 58 6.99 -2.34 -5.37
C LYS A 58 6.65 -0.87 -5.47
N VAL A 59 7.62 -0.07 -5.90
CA VAL A 59 7.45 1.36 -6.15
C VAL A 59 8.18 1.75 -7.45
N GLY A 60 7.55 2.61 -8.23
CA GLY A 60 8.16 3.25 -9.40
C GLY A 60 7.79 4.72 -9.43
N CYS A 61 8.75 5.60 -9.70
CA CYS A 61 8.55 7.05 -9.59
C CYS A 61 9.09 7.81 -10.80
N ALA A 62 8.45 8.93 -11.13
CA ALA A 62 8.86 9.82 -12.21
C ALA A 62 8.58 11.28 -11.86
N VAL A 63 9.34 12.18 -12.47
CA VAL A 63 9.11 13.63 -12.42
C VAL A 63 9.06 14.19 -13.83
N ALA A 64 8.08 15.04 -14.10
CA ALA A 64 7.94 15.78 -15.35
C ALA A 64 8.13 17.28 -15.12
N TYR A 65 8.83 17.96 -16.02
CA TYR A 65 8.89 19.41 -16.09
C TYR A 65 7.84 19.95 -17.06
N CYS A 66 6.92 20.77 -16.56
CA CYS A 66 5.73 21.27 -17.27
C CYS A 66 5.81 22.81 -17.35
N PRO A 67 6.58 23.39 -18.29
CA PRO A 67 6.90 24.83 -18.29
C PRO A 67 5.68 25.75 -18.47
N LYS A 68 4.62 25.26 -19.12
CA LYS A 68 3.37 25.98 -19.37
C LYS A 68 2.33 25.84 -18.23
N SER A 69 2.62 25.03 -17.22
CA SER A 69 1.72 24.78 -16.09
C SER A 69 2.06 25.71 -14.91
N LYS A 70 1.04 26.06 -14.09
CA LYS A 70 1.23 26.82 -12.84
C LYS A 70 2.24 26.14 -11.91
N PHE A 71 2.15 24.82 -11.79
CA PHE A 71 3.14 23.99 -11.14
C PHE A 71 4.05 23.39 -12.21
N LYS A 72 5.31 23.84 -12.21
CA LYS A 72 6.30 23.48 -13.24
C LYS A 72 6.86 22.07 -13.07
N TYR A 73 6.67 21.42 -11.93
CA TYR A 73 7.20 20.09 -11.65
C TYR A 73 6.09 19.19 -11.11
N PHE A 74 5.90 18.05 -11.77
CA PHE A 74 4.88 17.06 -11.42
C PHE A 74 5.56 15.74 -11.05
N TYR A 75 5.49 15.38 -9.78
CA TYR A 75 6.07 14.18 -9.21
C TYR A 75 5.00 13.13 -9.03
N VAL A 76 5.29 11.91 -9.44
CA VAL A 76 4.39 10.75 -9.29
C VAL A 76 5.20 9.57 -8.78
N CYS A 77 4.67 8.86 -7.80
CA CYS A 77 5.11 7.51 -7.44
C CYS A 77 3.92 6.57 -7.47
N GLN A 78 4.06 5.43 -8.16
CA GLN A 78 3.10 4.34 -8.17
C GLN A 78 3.57 3.22 -7.25
N TYR A 79 2.63 2.64 -6.49
CA TYR A 79 2.89 1.62 -5.47
C TYR A 79 2.07 0.38 -5.78
N CYS A 80 2.73 -0.78 -5.91
CA CYS A 80 2.08 -2.01 -6.33
C CYS A 80 2.39 -3.15 -5.34
N PRO A 81 1.38 -3.92 -4.89
CA PRO A 81 -0.07 -3.64 -4.91
C PRO A 81 -0.47 -2.25 -4.38
N ALA A 82 -1.64 -1.78 -4.81
CA ALA A 82 -2.27 -0.57 -4.30
C ALA A 82 -2.56 -0.68 -2.80
N GLY A 83 -2.26 0.39 -2.07
CA GLY A 83 -2.64 0.53 -0.67
C GLY A 83 -3.99 1.22 -0.50
N ASN A 84 -4.19 1.79 0.70
CA ASN A 84 -5.34 2.65 1.04
C ASN A 84 -6.71 2.01 0.77
N ASN A 85 -6.85 0.71 1.06
CA ASN A 85 -8.18 0.11 1.12
C ASN A 85 -9.03 0.87 2.14
N VAL A 86 -10.17 1.41 1.70
CA VAL A 86 -11.08 2.23 2.51
C VAL A 86 -11.49 1.55 3.83
N MET A 87 -11.60 0.22 3.84
CA MET A 87 -11.97 -0.53 5.04
C MET A 87 -10.81 -0.71 6.03
N GLU A 88 -9.57 -0.54 5.57
CA GLU A 88 -8.35 -0.85 6.34
C GLU A 88 -7.43 0.37 6.52
N ILE A 89 -7.78 1.54 5.96
CA ILE A 89 -6.89 2.71 5.94
C ILE A 89 -6.45 3.18 7.33
N ALA A 90 -7.26 2.95 8.35
CA ALA A 90 -6.91 3.23 9.75
C ALA A 90 -5.81 2.29 10.30
N LYS A 91 -5.57 1.13 9.68
CA LYS A 91 -4.60 0.10 10.06
C LYS A 91 -3.79 -0.33 8.83
N PRO A 92 -2.91 0.55 8.30
CA PRO A 92 -2.16 0.31 7.05
C PRO A 92 -1.12 -0.82 7.15
N TYR A 93 -0.90 -1.34 8.35
CA TYR A 93 -0.09 -2.52 8.65
C TYR A 93 -0.66 -3.19 9.90
N LYS A 94 -0.27 -4.44 10.16
CA LYS A 94 -0.59 -5.12 11.42
C LYS A 94 0.40 -4.69 12.51
N SER A 95 -0.08 -4.02 13.54
CA SER A 95 0.73 -3.66 14.72
C SER A 95 1.18 -4.91 15.48
N GLY A 96 2.44 -4.93 15.91
CA GLY A 96 3.02 -6.04 16.67
C GLY A 96 4.54 -6.06 16.61
N THR A 97 5.12 -7.17 17.07
CA THR A 97 6.56 -7.41 16.99
C THR A 97 7.01 -7.44 15.52
N LYS A 98 8.13 -6.76 15.23
CA LYS A 98 8.71 -6.70 13.90
C LYS A 98 8.92 -8.12 13.35
N CYS A 99 8.48 -8.35 12.12
CA CYS A 99 8.62 -9.61 11.40
C CYS A 99 7.98 -10.85 12.06
N ALA A 100 7.06 -10.69 13.02
CA ALA A 100 6.36 -11.81 13.64
C ALA A 100 5.61 -12.68 12.61
N ASP A 101 5.10 -12.06 11.54
CA ASP A 101 4.36 -12.74 10.47
C ASP A 101 5.26 -13.27 9.34
N CYS A 102 6.59 -13.09 9.41
CA CYS A 102 7.53 -13.51 8.38
C CYS A 102 8.85 -14.06 8.97
N PRO A 103 8.79 -15.08 9.85
CA PRO A 103 9.99 -15.69 10.40
C PRO A 103 10.89 -16.24 9.29
N GLY A 104 12.20 -16.00 9.39
CA GLY A 104 13.18 -16.37 8.35
C GLY A 104 13.20 -15.47 7.11
N HIS A 105 12.25 -14.53 6.97
CA HIS A 105 12.15 -13.61 5.83
C HIS A 105 12.11 -12.15 6.32
N CYS A 106 13.06 -11.78 7.18
CA CYS A 106 13.13 -10.48 7.81
C CYS A 106 14.46 -9.78 7.50
N ASN A 107 14.40 -8.57 6.97
CA ASN A 107 15.55 -7.70 6.77
C ASN A 107 15.33 -6.38 7.51
N LYS A 108 16.09 -6.16 8.60
CA LYS A 108 16.03 -4.94 9.43
C LYS A 108 14.61 -4.54 9.86
N GLY A 109 13.75 -5.52 10.13
CA GLY A 109 12.37 -5.30 10.56
C GLY A 109 11.34 -5.20 9.44
N LEU A 110 11.73 -5.43 8.18
CA LEU A 110 10.85 -5.51 7.02
C LEU A 110 10.76 -6.95 6.50
N CYS A 111 9.55 -7.40 6.18
CA CYS A 111 9.34 -8.72 5.56
C CYS A 111 9.83 -8.73 4.10
N THR A 112 10.41 -9.85 3.65
CA THR A 112 10.98 -10.01 2.31
C THR A 112 10.31 -11.10 1.46
N ASN A 113 9.18 -11.63 1.92
CA ASN A 113 8.41 -12.71 1.31
C ASN A 113 7.00 -12.26 0.89
N PRO A 114 6.84 -11.30 -0.03
CA PRO A 114 5.53 -10.87 -0.48
C PRO A 114 4.85 -11.90 -1.41
N CYS A 115 3.56 -12.10 -1.22
CA CYS A 115 2.74 -12.93 -2.09
C CYS A 115 2.65 -12.31 -3.50
N LYS A 116 2.79 -13.14 -4.55
CA LYS A 116 2.71 -12.69 -5.95
C LYS A 116 1.31 -12.80 -6.55
N PHE A 117 0.42 -13.52 -5.88
CA PHE A 117 -0.99 -13.59 -6.25
C PHE A 117 -1.77 -12.47 -5.57
N GLN A 118 -2.90 -12.09 -6.13
CA GLN A 118 -3.81 -11.12 -5.54
C GLN A 118 -5.20 -11.69 -5.41
N ASN A 119 -5.83 -11.43 -4.28
CA ASN A 119 -7.25 -11.68 -4.11
C ASN A 119 -8.06 -10.60 -4.85
N ALA A 120 -9.13 -11.01 -5.52
CA ALA A 120 -10.10 -10.10 -6.10
C ALA A 120 -11.08 -9.55 -5.05
N TYR A 121 -11.23 -10.23 -3.91
CA TYR A 121 -12.13 -9.85 -2.83
C TYR A 121 -11.41 -9.73 -1.48
N ALA A 122 -11.78 -8.73 -0.68
CA ALA A 122 -11.23 -8.52 0.65
C ALA A 122 -11.62 -9.65 1.64
N ASN A 123 -12.80 -10.25 1.48
CA ASN A 123 -13.31 -11.31 2.34
C ASN A 123 -12.85 -12.73 1.92
N CYS A 124 -11.79 -12.86 1.12
CA CYS A 124 -11.30 -14.16 0.64
C CYS A 124 -10.96 -15.16 1.75
N ASN A 125 -10.55 -14.69 2.93
CA ASN A 125 -10.36 -15.57 4.10
C ASN A 125 -11.68 -16.23 4.55
N ASN A 126 -12.78 -15.47 4.58
CA ASN A 126 -14.10 -16.01 4.91
C ASN A 126 -14.57 -17.00 3.84
N LEU A 127 -14.37 -16.67 2.57
CA LEU A 127 -14.74 -17.55 1.45
C LEU A 127 -13.96 -18.88 1.49
N LYS A 128 -12.66 -18.85 1.79
CA LYS A 128 -11.85 -20.07 1.99
C LYS A 128 -12.39 -20.92 3.14
N THR A 129 -12.77 -20.33 4.26
CA THR A 129 -13.32 -21.06 5.41
C THR A 129 -14.66 -21.72 5.07
N LEU A 130 -15.53 -21.03 4.33
CA LEU A 130 -16.87 -21.54 3.99
C LEU A 130 -16.86 -22.60 2.89
N PHE A 131 -16.05 -22.42 1.84
CA PHE A 131 -16.13 -23.25 0.63
C PHE A 131 -14.86 -24.03 0.33
N GLY A 132 -13.74 -23.72 0.99
CA GLY A 132 -12.44 -24.30 0.69
C GLY A 132 -11.81 -23.77 -0.61
N CYS A 133 -10.52 -24.06 -0.79
CA CYS A 133 -9.76 -23.61 -1.96
C CYS A 133 -10.00 -24.43 -3.24
N SER A 134 -10.67 -25.58 -3.13
CA SER A 134 -11.08 -26.40 -4.28
C SER A 134 -12.33 -25.85 -4.98
N HIS A 135 -13.14 -25.06 -4.27
CA HIS A 135 -14.33 -24.42 -4.84
C HIS A 135 -13.95 -23.44 -5.95
N SER A 136 -14.63 -23.53 -7.10
CA SER A 136 -14.32 -22.78 -8.32
C SER A 136 -14.13 -21.28 -8.09
N LEU A 137 -15.11 -20.65 -7.41
CA LEU A 137 -15.07 -19.22 -7.08
C LEU A 137 -13.82 -18.85 -6.27
N VAL A 138 -13.51 -19.60 -5.21
CA VAL A 138 -12.39 -19.30 -4.31
C VAL A 138 -11.06 -19.53 -5.02
N LYS A 139 -10.96 -20.62 -5.79
CA LYS A 139 -9.77 -20.95 -6.57
C LYS A 139 -9.41 -19.85 -7.57
N GLU A 140 -10.42 -19.25 -8.21
CA GLU A 140 -10.21 -18.20 -9.22
C GLU A 140 -10.05 -16.81 -8.60
N LYS A 141 -10.90 -16.44 -7.64
CA LYS A 141 -10.96 -15.08 -7.09
C LYS A 141 -10.12 -14.86 -5.85
N CYS A 142 -9.65 -15.91 -5.18
CA CYS A 142 -8.85 -15.84 -3.96
C CYS A 142 -7.49 -16.57 -4.05
N PRO A 143 -6.71 -16.41 -5.15
CA PRO A 143 -5.51 -17.19 -5.35
C PRO A 143 -4.42 -16.87 -4.31
N ALA A 144 -4.37 -15.66 -3.75
CA ALA A 144 -3.41 -15.34 -2.69
C ALA A 144 -3.69 -16.13 -1.42
N THR A 145 -4.93 -16.06 -0.91
CA THR A 145 -5.38 -16.79 0.29
C THR A 145 -5.24 -18.31 0.16
N CYS A 146 -5.28 -18.84 -1.07
CA CYS A 146 -5.17 -20.28 -1.33
C CYS A 146 -3.75 -20.78 -1.64
N ARG A 147 -2.88 -19.94 -2.19
CA ARG A 147 -1.55 -20.38 -2.67
C ARG A 147 -0.39 -19.83 -1.85
N CYS A 148 -0.56 -18.68 -1.24
CA CYS A 148 0.44 -18.07 -0.37
C CYS A 148 0.18 -18.54 1.06
N THR A 149 1.07 -19.40 1.58
CA THR A 149 0.92 -20.02 2.90
C THR A 149 1.94 -19.50 3.91
N THR A 150 3.04 -18.94 3.41
CA THR A 150 4.13 -18.39 4.23
C THR A 150 4.37 -16.91 3.93
N GLU A 151 3.88 -16.45 2.78
CA GLU A 151 4.08 -15.10 2.26
C GLU A 151 3.07 -14.09 2.82
N ILE A 152 3.48 -12.82 2.85
CA ILE A 152 2.60 -11.70 3.21
C ILE A 152 1.62 -11.45 2.07
N ILE A 153 0.32 -11.58 2.37
CA ILE A 153 -0.83 -11.32 1.47
C ILE A 153 -1.37 -9.92 1.75
#